data_AF-A0A9E2KYC9-F1
#
_entry.id   AF-A0A9E2KYC9-F1
#
_cell.length_a   1.000
_cell.length_b   1.000
_cell.length_c   1.000
_cell.angle_alpha   90.00
_cell.angle_beta   90.00
_cell.angle_gamma   90.00
#
_symmetry.space_group_name_H-M   'P 1'
#
loop_
_entity.id
_entity.type
_entity.pdbx_description
1 polymer ?
#
loop_
_entity_poly.entity_id
_entity_poly.type
_entity_poly.pdbx_seq_one_letter_code
_entity_poly.pdbx_strand_id
1 'polypeptide(L)'
;MKKRVYFDKYGEMKFISHLDLLRFFERLFNKAEIPVKYSEGFHPRPKMSFGSPISLGTEAYNEVMDFETDAKISNEEVLKRLNESGVLGFRVHKVEEVPRKSSIMEEYTNMLYEVEGSKEDMDKLEELFNRDEILEVREKKGKTVTRNLKERLKCYSRVGNKMSMEIINTSPNSYLEMVGIEQQNVQIKRLGYKAN
;
A
#
# COMPACT_ATOMS: atom_id res chain seq x y z
N MET A 1 9.52 -14.62 17.30
CA MET A 1 8.10 -14.43 16.91
C MET A 1 8.02 -13.51 15.69
N LYS A 2 6.89 -13.50 14.99
CA LYS A 2 6.56 -12.51 13.95
C LYS A 2 5.31 -11.76 14.41
N LYS A 3 5.32 -10.44 14.30
CA LYS A 3 4.18 -9.57 14.64
C LYS A 3 3.77 -8.78 13.41
N ARG A 4 2.47 -8.62 13.24
CA ARG A 4 1.85 -7.81 12.17
C ARG A 4 1.34 -6.50 12.75
N VAL A 5 1.67 -5.41 12.09
CA VAL A 5 1.30 -4.04 12.43
C VAL A 5 0.34 -3.55 11.36
N TYR A 6 -0.79 -3.01 11.78
CA TYR A 6 -1.76 -2.34 10.92
C TYR A 6 -1.67 -0.83 11.12
N PHE A 7 -1.47 -0.11 10.02
CA PHE A 7 -1.17 1.31 10.07
C PHE A 7 -1.85 2.12 8.96
N ASP A 8 -1.98 3.41 9.23
CA ASP A 8 -2.42 4.43 8.30
C ASP A 8 -1.28 5.41 7.99
N LYS A 9 -1.32 5.97 6.79
CA LYS A 9 -0.41 6.98 6.26
C LYS A 9 -1.19 7.96 5.39
N TYR A 10 -1.42 9.17 5.88
CA TYR A 10 -2.30 10.17 5.26
C TYR A 10 -1.74 11.59 5.43
N GLY A 11 -2.42 12.58 4.85
CA GLY A 11 -1.94 13.97 4.87
C GLY A 11 -0.60 14.10 4.13
N GLU A 12 0.35 14.87 4.67
CA GLU A 12 1.65 15.09 4.04
C GLU A 12 2.47 13.81 3.87
N MET A 13 2.23 12.79 4.71
CA MET A 13 2.92 11.52 4.55
C MET A 13 2.57 10.82 3.26
N LYS A 14 1.49 11.15 2.54
CA LYS A 14 1.25 10.58 1.20
C LYS A 14 2.43 10.78 0.24
N PHE A 15 3.27 11.80 0.48
CA PHE A 15 4.46 12.11 -0.33
C PHE A 15 5.74 11.36 0.06
N ILE A 16 5.73 10.46 1.05
CA ILE A 16 6.87 9.53 1.22
C ILE A 16 6.63 8.29 0.35
N SER A 17 7.64 7.93 -0.44
CA SER A 17 7.61 6.75 -1.31
C SER A 17 7.55 5.45 -0.50
N HIS A 18 7.25 4.33 -1.15
CA HIS A 18 7.32 3.03 -0.47
C HIS A 18 8.71 2.73 0.11
N LEU A 19 9.79 3.05 -0.61
CA LEU A 19 11.16 2.85 -0.10
C LEU A 19 11.46 3.73 1.12
N ASP A 20 10.94 4.96 1.13
CA ASP A 20 11.09 5.84 2.28
C ASP A 20 10.19 5.42 3.46
N LEU A 21 9.07 4.75 3.19
CA LEU A 21 8.27 4.10 4.22
C LEU A 21 9.03 2.98 4.94
N LEU A 22 9.82 2.18 4.20
CA LEU A 22 10.71 1.18 4.80
C LEU A 22 11.72 1.85 5.75
N ARG A 23 12.37 2.92 5.29
CA ARG A 23 13.34 3.70 6.10
C ARG A 23 12.68 4.39 7.29
N PHE A 24 11.44 4.87 7.11
CA PHE A 24 10.64 5.46 8.18
C PHE A 24 10.39 4.44 9.27
N PHE A 25 9.98 3.22 8.94
CA PHE A 25 9.76 2.17 9.93
C PHE A 25 11.04 1.73 10.64
N GLU A 26 12.16 1.62 9.92
CA GLU A 26 13.47 1.38 10.55
C GLU A 26 13.81 2.45 11.59
N ARG A 27 13.61 3.73 11.27
CA ARG A 27 13.81 4.84 12.22
C ARG A 27 12.80 4.84 13.35
N LEU A 28 11.53 4.56 13.06
CA LEU A 28 10.46 4.51 14.03
C LEU A 28 10.70 3.39 15.04
N PHE A 29 11.09 2.19 14.59
CA PHE A 29 11.46 1.09 15.48
C PHE A 29 12.62 1.44 16.39
N ASN A 30 13.66 2.09 15.86
CA ASN A 30 14.78 2.55 16.68
C ASN A 30 14.35 3.62 17.70
N LYS A 31 13.56 4.61 17.29
CA LYS A 31 13.06 5.68 18.18
C LYS A 31 12.12 5.14 19.27
N ALA A 32 11.27 4.18 18.92
CA ALA A 32 10.33 3.53 19.81
C ALA A 32 10.95 2.39 20.63
N GLU A 33 12.26 2.16 20.50
CA GLU A 33 12.99 1.06 21.15
C GLU A 33 12.31 -0.31 20.95
N ILE A 34 11.79 -0.55 19.74
CA ILE A 34 11.20 -1.84 19.37
C ILE A 34 12.33 -2.82 19.05
N PRO A 35 12.41 -3.96 19.76
CA PRO A 35 13.50 -4.92 19.59
C PRO A 35 13.32 -5.76 18.31
N VAL A 36 13.64 -5.20 17.15
CA VAL A 36 13.52 -5.90 15.85
C VAL A 36 14.73 -6.82 15.61
N LYS A 37 14.48 -8.00 15.03
CA LYS A 37 15.53 -8.92 14.58
C LYS A 37 16.18 -8.40 13.31
N TYR A 38 17.49 -8.58 13.18
CA TYR A 38 18.25 -8.19 11.98
C TYR A 38 18.68 -9.40 11.14
N SER A 39 18.99 -9.18 9.86
CA SER A 39 19.64 -10.17 9.00
C SER A 39 21.11 -10.39 9.38
N GLU A 40 21.66 -11.56 9.04
CA GLU A 40 23.01 -12.01 9.44
C GLU A 40 24.11 -11.70 8.39
N GLY A 41 23.81 -10.86 7.40
CA GLY A 41 24.75 -10.51 6.33
C GLY A 41 25.65 -9.32 6.65
N PHE A 42 26.57 -8.96 5.74
CA PHE A 42 27.50 -7.83 5.87
C PHE A 42 26.83 -6.45 6.07
N HIS A 43 25.56 -6.32 5.68
CA HIS A 43 24.72 -5.17 5.98
C HIS A 43 23.44 -5.64 6.66
N PRO A 44 23.43 -5.79 8.00
CA PRO A 44 22.26 -6.19 8.75
C PRO A 44 21.10 -5.22 8.48
N ARG A 45 19.95 -5.78 8.09
CA ARG A 45 18.71 -5.05 7.88
C ARG A 45 17.65 -5.56 8.84
N PRO A 46 16.76 -4.70 9.36
CA PRO A 46 15.63 -5.17 10.14
C PRO A 46 14.80 -6.17 9.31
N LYS A 47 14.47 -7.30 9.92
CA LYS A 47 13.60 -8.32 9.31
C LYS A 47 12.16 -7.84 9.37
N MET A 48 11.78 -7.11 8.32
CA MET A 48 10.44 -6.61 8.12
C MET A 48 9.99 -6.87 6.68
N SER A 49 8.67 -7.02 6.48
CA SER A 49 8.05 -7.19 5.17
C SER A 49 6.75 -6.39 5.10
N PHE A 50 6.44 -5.88 3.92
CA PHE A 50 5.24 -5.08 3.67
C PHE A 50 4.34 -5.80 2.68
N GLY A 51 3.09 -5.35 2.59
CA GLY A 51 2.23 -5.72 1.47
C GLY A 51 2.60 -5.00 0.17
N SER A 52 1.66 -4.99 -0.77
CA SER A 52 1.91 -4.39 -2.09
C SER A 52 2.34 -2.92 -1.97
N PRO A 53 3.38 -2.48 -2.71
CA PRO A 53 3.90 -1.12 -2.62
C PRO A 53 2.82 -0.04 -2.74
N ILE A 54 2.97 1.02 -1.96
CA ILE A 54 2.08 2.17 -1.96
C ILE A 54 2.65 3.23 -2.90
N SER A 55 1.87 3.67 -3.88
CA SER A 55 2.26 4.71 -4.81
C SER A 55 2.48 6.05 -4.09
N LEU A 56 3.46 6.82 -4.56
CA LEU A 56 3.68 8.19 -4.10
C LEU A 56 2.40 9.01 -4.33
N GLY A 57 2.01 9.87 -3.39
CA GLY A 57 0.79 10.69 -3.51
C GLY A 57 -0.50 10.00 -3.06
N THR A 58 -0.44 8.71 -2.71
CA THR A 58 -1.59 7.95 -2.20
C THR A 58 -1.65 8.00 -0.67
N GLU A 59 -2.81 8.36 -0.12
CA GLU A 59 -3.12 8.08 1.28
C GLU A 59 -3.46 6.59 1.41
N ALA A 60 -2.93 5.94 2.43
CA ALA A 60 -3.11 4.51 2.63
C ALA A 60 -3.61 4.23 4.05
N TYR A 61 -4.63 3.40 4.15
CA TYR A 61 -5.33 3.07 5.38
C TYR A 61 -5.36 1.55 5.56
N ASN A 62 -5.34 1.08 6.80
CA ASN A 62 -5.33 -0.35 7.12
C ASN A 62 -4.23 -1.14 6.37
N GLU A 63 -3.06 -0.51 6.18
CA GLU A 63 -1.92 -1.16 5.57
C GLU A 63 -1.23 -2.09 6.56
N VAL A 64 -0.56 -3.11 6.02
CA VAL A 64 0.06 -4.15 6.85
C VAL A 64 1.56 -4.22 6.64
N MET A 65 2.25 -4.44 7.74
CA MET A 65 3.68 -4.74 7.78
C MET A 65 3.95 -5.76 8.88
N ASP A 66 4.78 -6.75 8.57
CA ASP A 66 5.27 -7.73 9.52
C ASP A 66 6.69 -7.38 9.92
N PHE A 67 7.04 -7.64 11.18
CA PHE A 67 8.42 -7.65 11.65
C PHE A 67 8.69 -8.87 12.53
N GLU A 68 9.97 -9.28 12.58
CA GLU A 68 10.42 -10.34 13.47
C GLU A 68 11.09 -9.77 14.72
N THR A 69 10.86 -10.42 15.85
CA THR A 69 11.55 -10.13 17.12
C THR A 69 11.82 -11.42 17.89
N ASP A 70 12.90 -11.47 18.65
CA ASP A 70 13.18 -12.56 19.60
C ASP A 70 12.93 -12.12 21.07
N ALA A 71 12.59 -10.85 21.29
CA ALA A 71 12.24 -10.33 22.61
C ALA A 71 10.77 -10.59 22.96
N LYS A 72 10.49 -10.75 24.25
CA LYS A 72 9.12 -10.82 24.78
C LYS A 72 8.56 -9.40 24.94
N ILE A 73 7.95 -8.87 23.89
CA ILE A 73 7.22 -7.60 23.90
C ILE A 73 5.74 -7.85 23.55
N SER A 74 4.81 -7.28 24.32
CA SER A 74 3.37 -7.47 24.09
C SER A 74 2.89 -6.65 22.89
N ASN A 75 1.74 -7.02 22.32
CA ASN A 75 1.18 -6.29 21.18
C ASN A 75 0.73 -4.87 21.59
N GLU A 76 0.21 -4.73 22.80
CA GLU A 76 -0.22 -3.45 23.38
C GLU A 76 0.97 -2.51 23.57
N GLU A 77 2.11 -3.03 24.02
CA GLU A 77 3.31 -2.23 24.20
C GLU A 77 3.89 -1.77 22.86
N VAL A 78 3.92 -2.64 21.85
CA VAL A 78 4.33 -2.24 20.48
C VAL A 78 3.38 -1.16 19.95
N LEU A 79 2.07 -1.38 20.05
CA LEU A 79 1.06 -0.41 19.60
C LEU A 79 1.25 0.96 20.26
N LYS A 80 1.44 0.97 21.58
CA LYS A 80 1.65 2.19 22.36
C LYS A 80 2.91 2.92 21.92
N ARG A 81 4.07 2.25 21.96
CA ARG A 81 5.37 2.88 21.65
C ARG A 81 5.46 3.40 20.23
N LEU A 82 4.91 2.68 19.25
CA LEU A 82 4.89 3.12 17.85
C LEU A 82 4.05 4.39 17.67
N ASN A 83 2.91 4.51 18.35
CA ASN A 83 2.10 5.72 18.28
C ASN A 83 2.73 6.89 19.05
N GLU A 84 3.32 6.67 20.23
CA GLU A 84 4.04 7.69 20.99
C GLU A 84 5.26 8.24 20.24
N SER A 85 5.92 7.39 19.46
CA SER A 85 7.08 7.77 18.64
C SER A 85 6.74 8.23 17.23
N GLY A 86 5.46 8.10 16.83
CA GLY A 86 4.95 8.42 15.51
C GLY A 86 5.08 9.89 15.13
N VAL A 87 4.60 10.21 13.92
CA VAL A 87 4.57 11.58 13.38
C VAL A 87 3.17 11.89 12.86
N LEU A 88 2.88 13.17 12.64
CA LEU A 88 1.62 13.58 12.03
C LEU A 88 1.39 12.86 10.70
N GLY A 89 0.17 12.37 10.47
CA GLY A 89 -0.17 11.62 9.27
C GLY A 89 0.20 10.13 9.32
N PHE A 90 0.72 9.62 10.45
CA PHE A 90 0.95 8.20 10.70
C PHE A 90 0.15 7.74 11.92
N ARG A 91 -0.41 6.53 11.86
CA ARG A 91 -1.06 5.92 13.02
C ARG A 91 -0.97 4.40 12.96
N VAL A 92 -0.68 3.75 14.08
CA VAL A 92 -0.86 2.30 14.21
C VAL A 92 -2.17 2.05 14.96
N HIS A 93 -3.02 1.17 14.45
CA HIS A 93 -4.31 0.89 15.07
C HIS A 93 -4.47 -0.56 15.55
N LYS A 94 -3.62 -1.49 15.09
CA LYS A 94 -3.61 -2.88 15.58
C LYS A 94 -2.21 -3.48 15.49
N VAL A 95 -1.88 -4.33 16.46
CA VAL A 95 -0.72 -5.22 16.41
C VAL A 95 -1.19 -6.62 16.81
N GLU A 96 -0.77 -7.64 16.07
CA GLU A 96 -1.06 -9.04 16.37
C GLU A 96 0.14 -9.95 16.16
N GLU A 97 0.09 -11.14 16.74
CA GLU A 97 1.08 -12.18 16.45
C GLU A 97 0.61 -13.03 15.27
N VAL A 98 1.52 -13.30 14.35
CA VAL A 98 1.25 -14.14 13.18
C VAL A 98 2.26 -15.29 13.08
N PRO A 99 1.88 -16.43 12.49
CA PRO A 99 2.83 -17.50 12.20
C PRO A 99 4.06 -16.99 11.44
N ARG A 100 5.25 -17.51 11.76
CA ARG A 100 6.49 -17.10 11.07
C ARG A 100 6.44 -17.32 9.56
N LYS A 101 5.71 -18.35 9.10
CA LYS A 101 5.54 -18.69 7.68
C LYS A 101 4.46 -17.84 6.97
N SER A 102 3.69 -17.03 7.69
CA SER A 102 2.68 -16.14 7.10
C SER A 102 3.33 -15.16 6.13
N SER A 103 2.63 -14.91 5.02
CA SER A 103 3.03 -14.04 3.93
C SER A 103 1.93 -13.02 3.67
N ILE A 104 2.22 -11.75 3.92
CA ILE A 104 1.28 -10.65 3.63
C ILE A 104 0.79 -10.73 2.20
N MET A 105 1.67 -10.99 1.24
CA MET A 105 1.33 -10.99 -0.19
C MET A 105 0.37 -12.13 -0.58
N GLU A 106 0.35 -13.22 0.18
CA GLU A 106 -0.60 -14.32 -0.02
C GLU A 106 -1.95 -14.00 0.62
N GLU A 107 -1.93 -13.40 1.81
CA GLU A 107 -3.14 -13.08 2.58
C GLU A 107 -3.89 -11.86 2.03
N TYR A 108 -3.16 -10.89 1.46
CA TYR A 108 -3.66 -9.56 1.12
C TYR A 108 -3.43 -9.22 -0.36
N THR A 109 -4.16 -9.93 -1.23
CA THR A 109 -4.02 -9.81 -2.68
C THR A 109 -4.87 -8.69 -3.29
N ASN A 110 -6.07 -8.48 -2.74
CA ASN A 110 -7.07 -7.57 -3.29
C ASN A 110 -7.06 -6.24 -2.53
N MET A 111 -6.80 -5.15 -3.23
CA MET A 111 -6.68 -3.81 -2.66
C MET A 111 -7.91 -2.99 -3.01
N LEU A 112 -8.40 -2.22 -2.04
CA LEU A 112 -9.53 -1.31 -2.23
C LEU A 112 -9.00 0.11 -2.42
N TYR A 113 -9.44 0.77 -3.49
CA TYR A 113 -9.06 2.14 -3.79
C TYR A 113 -10.29 3.04 -3.97
N GLU A 114 -10.13 4.30 -3.58
CA GLU A 114 -10.96 5.41 -4.01
C GLU A 114 -10.09 6.40 -4.79
N VAL A 115 -10.60 6.84 -5.94
CA VAL A 115 -10.04 7.93 -6.73
C VAL A 115 -11.11 9.01 -6.85
N GLU A 116 -10.76 10.23 -6.51
CA GLU A 116 -11.66 11.39 -6.59
C GLU A 116 -11.00 12.50 -7.43
N GLY A 117 -11.73 13.09 -8.36
CA GLY A 117 -11.19 14.04 -9.33
C GLY A 117 -12.27 14.87 -10.01
N SER A 118 -11.97 15.41 -11.19
CA SER A 118 -12.98 16.11 -11.99
C SER A 118 -14.00 15.13 -12.56
N LYS A 119 -15.19 15.63 -12.93
CA LYS A 119 -16.20 14.81 -13.62
C LYS A 119 -15.63 14.21 -14.91
N GLU A 120 -14.92 15.02 -15.69
CA GLU A 120 -14.32 14.62 -16.97
C GLU A 120 -13.32 13.48 -16.80
N ASP A 121 -12.47 13.54 -15.76
CA ASP A 121 -11.48 12.49 -15.48
C ASP A 121 -12.17 11.18 -15.07
N MET A 122 -13.22 11.27 -14.25
CA MET A 122 -13.99 10.08 -13.86
C MET A 122 -14.79 9.49 -15.03
N ASP A 123 -15.28 10.33 -15.96
CA ASP A 123 -15.92 9.87 -17.20
C ASP A 123 -14.93 9.06 -18.06
N LYS A 124 -13.69 9.56 -18.22
CA LYS A 124 -12.62 8.84 -18.95
C LYS A 124 -12.28 7.48 -18.32
N LEU A 125 -12.17 7.43 -16.99
CA LEU A 125 -11.90 6.18 -16.27
C LEU A 125 -13.05 5.17 -16.39
N GLU A 126 -14.28 5.64 -16.28
CA GLU A 126 -15.46 4.80 -16.43
C GLU A 126 -15.57 4.23 -17.84
N GLU A 127 -15.27 5.03 -18.87
CA GLU A 127 -15.21 4.55 -20.25
C GLU A 127 -14.14 3.46 -20.42
N LEU A 128 -12.93 3.66 -19.86
CA LEU A 128 -11.87 2.65 -19.89
C LEU A 128 -12.32 1.35 -19.21
N PHE A 129 -12.95 1.46 -18.03
CA PHE A 129 -13.36 0.31 -17.22
C PHE A 129 -14.51 -0.48 -17.83
N ASN A 130 -15.30 0.12 -18.74
CA ASN A 130 -16.36 -0.57 -19.47
C ASN A 130 -15.89 -1.36 -20.70
N ARG A 131 -14.62 -1.21 -21.12
CA ARG A 131 -14.07 -1.99 -22.23
C ARG A 131 -13.89 -3.46 -21.86
N ASP A 132 -14.03 -4.36 -22.83
CA ASP A 132 -13.77 -5.79 -22.62
C ASP A 132 -12.29 -6.07 -22.30
N GLU A 133 -11.38 -5.25 -22.83
CA GLU A 133 -9.94 -5.33 -22.60
C GLU A 133 -9.34 -3.97 -22.25
N ILE A 134 -8.31 -3.98 -21.38
CA ILE A 134 -7.54 -2.79 -21.00
C ILE A 134 -6.07 -3.11 -21.27
N LEU A 135 -5.61 -2.85 -22.50
CA LEU A 135 -4.27 -3.24 -22.94
C LEU A 135 -3.23 -2.16 -22.60
N GLU A 136 -2.41 -2.43 -21.59
CA GLU A 136 -1.27 -1.60 -21.23
C GLU A 136 -0.04 -2.04 -22.04
N VAL A 137 0.55 -1.11 -22.79
CA VAL A 137 1.76 -1.34 -23.58
C VAL A 137 2.92 -0.62 -22.91
N ARG A 138 3.96 -1.36 -22.52
CA ARG A 138 5.17 -0.80 -21.92
C ARG A 138 6.41 -1.21 -22.69
N GLU A 139 7.34 -0.29 -22.86
CA GLU A 139 8.66 -0.62 -23.38
C GLU A 139 9.63 -0.89 -22.23
N LYS A 140 10.27 -2.06 -22.23
CA LYS A 140 11.23 -2.46 -21.20
C LYS A 140 12.48 -3.04 -21.85
N LYS A 141 13.61 -2.36 -21.69
CA LYS A 141 14.92 -2.76 -22.26
C LYS A 141 14.82 -3.01 -23.79
N GLY A 142 14.13 -2.13 -24.51
CA GLY A 142 13.92 -2.22 -25.97
C GLY A 142 12.94 -3.31 -26.43
N LYS A 143 12.18 -3.92 -25.50
CA LYS A 143 11.11 -4.87 -25.84
C LYS A 143 9.76 -4.29 -25.44
N THR A 144 8.81 -4.31 -26.37
CA THR A 144 7.41 -3.99 -26.10
C THR A 144 6.75 -5.16 -25.38
N VAL A 145 6.18 -4.89 -24.21
CA VAL A 145 5.41 -5.85 -23.42
C VAL A 145 3.98 -5.33 -23.30
N THR A 146 3.04 -6.10 -23.80
CA THR A 146 1.60 -5.82 -23.66
C THR A 146 1.02 -6.65 -22.53
N ARG A 147 0.17 -6.05 -21.71
CA ARG A 147 -0.54 -6.71 -20.61
C ARG A 147 -1.99 -6.26 -20.60
N ASN A 148 -2.92 -7.21 -20.50
CA ASN A 148 -4.31 -6.88 -20.26
C ASN A 148 -4.52 -6.64 -18.76
N LEU A 149 -4.83 -5.40 -18.37
CA LEU A 149 -5.10 -5.00 -17.00
C LEU A 149 -6.56 -5.19 -16.59
N LYS A 150 -7.45 -5.60 -17.52
CA LYS A 150 -8.87 -5.84 -17.20
C LYS A 150 -9.03 -6.87 -16.09
N GLU A 151 -8.26 -7.97 -16.13
CA GLU A 151 -8.32 -9.05 -15.14
C GLU A 151 -7.92 -8.62 -13.72
N ARG A 152 -7.17 -7.51 -13.62
CA ARG A 152 -6.72 -6.91 -12.37
C ARG A 152 -7.76 -6.00 -11.74
N LEU A 153 -8.72 -5.48 -12.51
CA LEU A 153 -9.86 -4.70 -12.02
C LEU A 153 -11.01 -5.66 -11.74
N LYS A 154 -11.27 -5.98 -10.46
CA LYS A 154 -12.30 -6.95 -10.08
C LYS A 154 -13.70 -6.39 -10.14
N CYS A 155 -13.87 -5.20 -9.59
CA CYS A 155 -15.10 -4.44 -9.70
C CYS A 155 -14.80 -2.96 -9.49
N TYR A 156 -15.74 -2.12 -9.90
CA TYR A 156 -15.71 -0.70 -9.61
C TYR A 156 -17.13 -0.17 -9.47
N SER A 157 -17.27 0.98 -8.83
CA SER A 157 -18.50 1.74 -8.76
C SER A 157 -18.19 3.22 -8.73
N ARG A 158 -19.13 4.03 -9.22
CA ARG A 158 -18.99 5.47 -9.28
C ARG A 158 -20.14 6.14 -8.54
N VAL A 159 -19.80 7.13 -7.71
CA VAL A 159 -20.76 8.04 -7.07
C VAL A 159 -20.29 9.46 -7.28
N GLY A 160 -20.94 10.17 -8.22
CA GLY A 160 -20.54 11.52 -8.61
C GLY A 160 -19.11 11.55 -9.18
N ASN A 161 -18.22 12.25 -8.48
CA ASN A 161 -16.82 12.43 -8.88
C ASN A 161 -15.85 11.49 -8.16
N LYS A 162 -16.38 10.47 -7.48
CA LYS A 162 -15.60 9.45 -6.79
C LYS A 162 -15.79 8.10 -7.46
N MET A 163 -14.67 7.45 -7.75
CA MET A 163 -14.56 6.10 -8.28
C MET A 163 -13.99 5.17 -7.21
N SER A 164 -14.75 4.16 -6.81
CA SER A 164 -14.30 3.09 -5.92
C SER A 164 -13.97 1.86 -6.73
N MET A 165 -12.87 1.17 -6.43
CA MET A 165 -12.42 0.02 -7.21
C MET A 165 -11.68 -1.02 -6.37
N GLU A 166 -11.83 -2.28 -6.75
CA GLU A 166 -11.07 -3.41 -6.22
C GLU A 166 -10.04 -3.86 -7.25
N ILE A 167 -8.76 -3.82 -6.88
CA ILE A 167 -7.64 -4.06 -7.77
C ILE A 167 -6.73 -5.17 -7.22
N ILE A 168 -6.23 -6.04 -8.11
CA ILE A 168 -5.21 -7.05 -7.79
C ILE A 168 -3.87 -6.72 -8.46
N ASN A 169 -2.78 -6.78 -7.67
CA ASN A 169 -1.39 -6.73 -8.16
C ASN A 169 -1.05 -5.53 -9.07
N THR A 170 -1.77 -4.41 -8.94
CA THR A 170 -1.47 -3.12 -9.60
C THR A 170 -2.01 -1.96 -8.76
N SER A 171 -1.85 -0.73 -9.25
CA SER A 171 -2.40 0.49 -8.64
C SER A 171 -3.29 1.24 -9.63
N PRO A 172 -4.17 2.15 -9.16
CA PRO A 172 -4.96 3.01 -10.03
C PRO A 172 -4.13 3.81 -11.05
N ASN A 173 -2.87 4.14 -10.72
CA ASN A 173 -2.01 4.97 -11.56
C ASN A 173 -1.81 4.41 -12.97
N SER A 174 -1.76 3.08 -13.14
CA SER A 174 -1.71 2.47 -14.48
C SER A 174 -2.93 2.87 -15.32
N TYR A 175 -4.13 2.86 -14.73
CA TYR A 175 -5.35 3.22 -15.44
C TYR A 175 -5.42 4.73 -15.70
N LEU A 176 -5.02 5.55 -14.72
CA LEU A 176 -4.93 7.01 -14.87
C LEU A 176 -4.02 7.40 -16.05
N GLU A 177 -2.83 6.80 -16.12
CA GLU A 177 -1.84 7.04 -17.18
C GLU A 177 -2.41 6.71 -18.57
N MET A 178 -3.16 5.60 -18.69
CA MET A 178 -3.76 5.16 -19.96
C MET A 178 -4.82 6.12 -20.51
N VAL A 179 -5.47 6.91 -19.65
CA VAL A 179 -6.46 7.93 -20.06
C VAL A 179 -5.93 9.35 -19.94
N GLY A 180 -4.63 9.52 -19.69
CA GLY A 180 -3.97 10.82 -19.63
C GLY A 180 -4.35 11.67 -18.41
N ILE A 181 -4.76 11.05 -17.31
CA ILE A 181 -5.06 11.76 -16.05
C ILE A 181 -3.77 11.87 -15.24
N GLU A 182 -3.32 13.09 -15.01
CA GLU A 182 -2.19 13.33 -14.14
C GLU A 182 -2.54 13.07 -12.67
N GLN A 183 -1.67 12.37 -11.95
CA GLN A 183 -1.93 11.99 -10.56
C GLN A 183 -2.17 13.20 -9.63
N GLN A 184 -1.57 14.35 -9.92
CA GLN A 184 -1.75 15.57 -9.15
C GLN A 184 -3.17 16.17 -9.24
N ASN A 185 -3.93 15.79 -10.27
CA ASN A 185 -5.31 16.26 -10.49
C ASN A 185 -6.35 15.42 -9.75
N VAL A 186 -5.91 14.33 -9.09
CA VAL A 186 -6.80 13.42 -8.36
C VAL A 186 -6.32 13.17 -6.94
N GLN A 187 -7.27 12.86 -6.07
CA GLN A 187 -6.99 12.32 -4.75
C GLN A 187 -7.12 10.80 -4.80
N ILE A 188 -6.11 10.10 -4.32
CA ILE A 188 -6.09 8.63 -4.29
C ILE A 188 -6.01 8.18 -2.84
N LYS A 189 -6.97 7.36 -2.43
CA LYS A 189 -6.97 6.66 -1.16
C LYS A 189 -6.93 5.17 -1.41
N ARG A 190 -6.04 4.46 -0.73
CA ARG A 190 -6.06 3.01 -0.61
C ARG A 190 -6.65 2.67 0.74
N LEU A 191 -7.80 2.00 0.75
CA LEU A 191 -8.56 1.67 1.95
C LEU A 191 -8.11 0.36 2.61
N GLY A 192 -6.91 -0.11 2.25
CA GLY A 192 -6.34 -1.37 2.67
C GLY A 192 -6.70 -2.49 1.71
N TYR A 193 -7.05 -3.63 2.27
CA TYR A 193 -7.27 -4.87 1.54
C TYR A 193 -8.65 -5.41 1.83
N LYS A 194 -9.25 -6.05 0.82
CA LYS A 194 -10.51 -6.75 1.01
C LYS A 194 -10.27 -7.97 1.89
N ALA A 195 -11.10 -8.15 2.93
CA ALA A 195 -11.11 -9.39 3.69
C ALA A 195 -11.51 -10.54 2.76
N ASN A 196 -10.75 -11.62 2.78
CA ASN A 196 -11.08 -12.86 2.07
C ASN A 196 -12.35 -13.50 2.65
#